data_AF-S0FQY1-F1
#
_entry.id   AF-S0FQY1-F1
#
_cell.length_a   1.000
_cell.length_b   1.000
_cell.length_c   1.000
_cell.angle_alpha   90.00
_cell.angle_beta   90.00
_cell.angle_gamma   90.00
#
_symmetry.space_group_name_H-M   'P 1'
#
loop_
_entity.id
_entity.type
_entity.pdbx_description
1 polymer ?
#
loop_
_entity_poly.entity_id
_entity_poly.type
_entity_poly.pdbx_seq_one_letter_code
_entity_poly.pdbx_strand_id
1 'polypeptide(L)'
;MKKNLSAYLFDKYKPAVKNTFLIFLAGIVWAGVGIMLLSLAFSWLSPESVTYRYLYAGAGVLLALLVHHFGFLKIVDKNLKRIHHMNGVRCLFAFIPWKSYLMIAVMVIMGGLLRHSMIPKKELAILYIGIGLALILSSVRYIRVFYERGL
;
A
#
# COMPACT_ATOMS: atom_id res chain seq x y z
N MET A 1 -40.89 25.38 -4.59
CA MET A 1 -40.57 24.18 -3.78
C MET A 1 -39.76 23.12 -4.57
N LYS A 2 -38.70 23.50 -5.31
CA LYS A 2 -37.88 22.55 -6.12
C LYS A 2 -36.36 22.63 -5.89
N LYS A 3 -35.87 23.59 -5.09
CA LYS A 3 -34.42 23.79 -4.87
C LYS A 3 -33.76 22.77 -3.92
N ASN A 4 -34.52 21.87 -3.27
CA ASN A 4 -33.99 20.97 -2.23
C ASN A 4 -33.88 19.49 -2.65
N LEU A 5 -34.45 19.08 -3.78
CA LEU A 5 -34.43 17.67 -4.18
C LEU A 5 -33.06 17.23 -4.72
N SER A 6 -32.39 18.11 -5.46
CA SER A 6 -31.04 17.87 -5.97
C SER A 6 -30.03 17.71 -4.82
N ALA A 7 -30.10 18.56 -3.80
CA ALA A 7 -29.25 18.46 -2.60
C ALA A 7 -29.49 17.15 -1.82
N TYR A 8 -30.75 16.69 -1.70
CA TYR A 8 -31.10 15.45 -1.02
C TYR A 8 -30.56 14.19 -1.73
N LEU A 9 -30.59 14.18 -3.07
CA LEU A 9 -30.04 13.09 -3.86
C LEU A 9 -28.51 13.05 -3.74
N PHE A 10 -27.84 14.21 -3.73
CA PHE A 10 -26.40 14.27 -3.50
C PHE A 10 -25.99 13.82 -2.09
N ASP A 11 -26.81 14.04 -1.06
CA ASP A 11 -26.55 13.52 0.29
C ASP A 11 -26.77 12.01 0.42
N LYS A 12 -27.77 11.45 -0.27
CA LYS A 12 -28.09 10.01 -0.25
C LYS A 12 -27.02 9.14 -0.91
N TYR A 13 -26.28 9.71 -1.86
CA TYR A 13 -25.18 9.05 -2.58
C TYR A 13 -23.79 9.57 -2.20
N LYS A 14 -23.65 10.34 -1.11
CA LYS A 14 -22.33 10.51 -0.50
C LYS A 14 -21.95 9.15 0.08
N PRO A 15 -20.90 8.47 -0.42
CA PRO A 15 -20.34 7.34 0.31
C PRO A 15 -19.71 7.92 1.58
N ALA A 16 -20.55 8.06 2.60
CA ALA A 16 -20.25 8.55 3.92
C ALA A 16 -19.51 7.46 4.67
N VAL A 17 -18.27 7.20 4.28
CA VAL A 17 -17.52 6.09 4.84
C VAL A 17 -16.73 6.57 6.06
N LYS A 18 -16.92 5.87 7.18
CA LYS A 18 -16.19 6.13 8.43
C LYS A 18 -14.69 6.10 8.16
N ASN A 19 -13.92 6.97 8.82
CA ASN A 19 -12.46 7.00 8.74
C ASN A 19 -11.82 5.60 8.95
N THR A 20 -12.45 4.75 9.74
CA THR A 20 -12.09 3.35 9.98
C THR A 20 -12.06 2.51 8.70
N PHE A 21 -13.00 2.70 7.77
CA PHE A 21 -13.01 1.98 6.49
C PHE A 21 -11.84 2.40 5.59
N LEU A 22 -11.42 3.66 5.64
CA LEU A 22 -10.25 4.13 4.87
C LEU A 22 -8.96 3.48 5.37
N ILE A 23 -8.82 3.29 6.68
CA ILE A 23 -7.69 2.57 7.30
C ILE A 23 -7.69 1.11 6.84
N PHE A 24 -8.86 0.46 6.87
CA PHE A 24 -9.00 -0.92 6.40
C PHE A 24 -8.64 -1.08 4.92
N LEU A 25 -9.21 -0.23 4.06
CA LEU A 25 -8.96 -0.26 2.62
C LEU A 25 -7.47 -0.03 2.31
N ALA A 26 -6.82 0.91 2.99
CA ALA A 26 -5.38 1.14 2.85
C ALA A 26 -4.57 -0.10 3.21
N GLY A 27 -4.92 -0.78 4.31
CA GLY A 27 -4.30 -2.04 4.72
C GLY A 27 -4.44 -3.13 3.65
N ILE A 28 -5.64 -3.35 3.13
CA ILE A 28 -5.91 -4.36 2.09
C ILE A 28 -5.14 -4.06 0.80
N VAL A 29 -5.14 -2.81 0.34
CA VAL A 29 -4.43 -2.42 -0.89
C VAL A 29 -2.92 -2.66 -0.73
N TRP A 30 -2.33 -2.27 0.40
CA TRP A 30 -0.90 -2.47 0.64
C TRP A 30 -0.54 -3.95 0.72
N ALA A 31 -1.35 -4.75 1.40
CA ALA A 31 -1.16 -6.20 1.46
C ALA A 31 -1.27 -6.84 0.06
N GLY A 32 -2.30 -6.49 -0.71
CA GLY A 32 -2.52 -7.02 -2.06
C GLY A 32 -1.39 -6.71 -3.03
N VAL A 33 -0.92 -5.45 -3.06
CA VAL A 33 0.25 -5.06 -3.86
C VAL A 33 1.51 -5.81 -3.39
N GLY A 34 1.71 -5.92 -2.08
CA GLY A 34 2.85 -6.65 -1.54
C GLY A 34 2.88 -8.12 -1.94
N ILE A 35 1.73 -8.81 -1.86
CA ILE A 35 1.59 -10.20 -2.30
C ILE A 35 1.89 -10.33 -3.79
N MET A 36 1.33 -9.44 -4.63
CA MET A 36 1.58 -9.45 -6.07
C MET A 36 3.09 -9.34 -6.39
N LEU A 37 3.81 -8.45 -5.71
CA LEU A 37 5.26 -8.30 -5.91
C LEU A 37 6.03 -9.56 -5.49
N LEU A 38 5.64 -10.18 -4.37
CA LEU A 38 6.25 -11.43 -3.93
C LEU A 38 5.99 -12.60 -4.88
N SER A 39 4.78 -12.70 -5.44
CA SER A 39 4.47 -13.71 -6.44
C SER A 39 5.32 -13.56 -7.70
N LEU A 40 5.55 -12.32 -8.15
CA LEU A 40 6.43 -12.04 -9.29
C LEU A 40 7.89 -12.41 -8.98
N ALA A 41 8.42 -11.98 -7.83
CA ALA A 41 9.77 -12.35 -7.42
C ALA A 41 9.95 -13.86 -7.27
N PHE A 42 8.96 -14.54 -6.70
CA PHE A 42 8.96 -15.99 -6.59
C PHE A 42 8.98 -16.67 -7.97
N SER A 43 8.21 -16.18 -8.93
CA SER A 43 8.22 -16.70 -10.31
C SER A 43 9.58 -16.55 -11.00
N TRP A 44 10.36 -15.50 -10.66
CA TRP A 44 11.67 -15.25 -11.25
C TRP A 44 12.79 -16.05 -10.58
N LEU A 45 12.63 -16.40 -9.30
CA LEU A 45 13.58 -17.20 -8.53
C LEU A 45 13.27 -18.70 -8.52
N SER A 46 12.06 -19.11 -8.94
CA SER A 46 11.68 -20.52 -8.98
C SER A 46 12.51 -21.41 -9.93
N PRO A 47 13.01 -20.95 -11.10
CA PRO A 47 13.85 -21.79 -11.96
C PRO A 47 15.33 -21.82 -11.51
N GLU A 48 15.72 -21.00 -10.54
CA GLU A 48 17.10 -20.91 -10.05
C GLU A 48 17.43 -22.02 -9.05
N SER A 49 18.72 -22.25 -8.81
CA SER A 49 19.16 -23.20 -7.79
C SER A 49 18.67 -22.77 -6.40
N VAL A 50 18.46 -23.76 -5.54
CA VAL A 50 17.98 -23.55 -4.16
C VAL A 50 18.88 -22.56 -3.40
N THR A 51 20.20 -22.66 -3.58
CA THR A 51 21.18 -21.76 -2.95
C THR A 51 20.99 -20.31 -3.40
N TYR A 52 20.90 -20.07 -4.71
CA TYR A 52 20.68 -18.71 -5.21
C TYR A 52 19.34 -18.16 -4.76
N ARG A 53 18.28 -18.97 -4.77
CA ARG A 53 16.95 -18.57 -4.30
C ARG A 53 16.98 -18.06 -2.86
N TYR A 54 17.63 -18.78 -1.95
CA TYR A 54 17.74 -18.34 -0.55
C TYR A 54 18.63 -17.11 -0.39
N LEU A 55 19.73 -17.01 -1.15
CA LEU A 55 20.61 -15.85 -1.11
C LEU A 55 19.88 -14.55 -1.52
N TYR A 56 19.22 -14.57 -2.68
CA TYR A 56 18.47 -13.43 -3.20
C TYR A 56 17.24 -13.10 -2.31
N ALA A 57 16.55 -14.12 -1.81
CA ALA A 57 15.45 -13.92 -0.87
C ALA A 57 15.93 -13.29 0.45
N GLY A 58 17.05 -13.77 1.00
CA GLY A 58 17.66 -13.22 2.21
C GLY A 58 18.06 -11.75 2.04
N ALA A 59 18.71 -11.41 0.93
CA ALA A 59 19.01 -10.01 0.59
C ALA A 59 17.74 -9.16 0.49
N GLY A 60 16.68 -9.70 -0.13
CA GLY A 60 15.37 -9.04 -0.22
C GLY A 60 14.73 -8.81 1.14
N VAL A 61 14.79 -9.78 2.05
CA VAL A 61 14.28 -9.65 3.43
C VAL A 61 15.03 -8.57 4.20
N LEU A 62 16.36 -8.53 4.10
CA LEU A 62 17.17 -7.47 4.73
C LEU A 62 16.76 -6.08 4.21
N LEU A 63 16.62 -5.95 2.89
CA LEU A 63 16.14 -4.72 2.26
C LEU A 63 14.72 -4.37 2.76
N ALA A 64 13.84 -5.37 2.90
CA ALA A 64 12.47 -5.16 3.39
C ALA A 64 12.46 -4.54 4.77
N LEU A 65 13.28 -5.06 5.70
CA LEU A 65 13.36 -4.54 7.06
C LEU A 65 13.86 -3.09 7.08
N LEU A 66 14.89 -2.77 6.28
CA LEU A 66 15.41 -1.41 6.17
C LEU A 66 14.35 -0.44 5.61
N VAL A 67 13.73 -0.80 4.49
CA VAL A 67 12.73 0.05 3.81
C VAL A 67 11.46 0.18 4.65
N HIS A 68 11.03 -0.90 5.32
CA HIS A 68 9.91 -0.87 6.25
C HIS A 68 10.19 0.09 7.41
N HIS A 69 11.31 -0.09 8.10
CA HIS A 69 11.63 0.66 9.31
C HIS A 69 11.88 2.14 9.03
N PHE A 70 12.70 2.46 8.03
CA PHE A 70 13.10 3.85 7.77
C PHE A 70 12.16 4.61 6.83
N GLY A 71 11.46 3.89 5.94
CA GLY A 71 10.58 4.47 4.93
C GLY A 71 9.11 4.33 5.31
N PHE A 72 8.57 3.12 5.16
CA PHE A 72 7.12 2.91 5.19
C PHE A 72 6.48 3.17 6.55
N LEU A 73 7.09 2.81 7.68
CA LEU A 73 6.52 3.09 9.01
C LEU A 73 6.25 4.59 9.21
N LYS A 74 7.19 5.45 8.80
CA LYS A 74 7.01 6.91 8.87
C LYS A 74 5.85 7.38 7.98
N ILE A 75 5.64 6.74 6.83
CA ILE A 75 4.54 7.06 5.92
C ILE A 75 3.20 6.61 6.52
N VAL A 76 3.14 5.39 7.07
CA VAL A 76 1.95 4.85 7.74
C VAL A 76 1.55 5.73 8.91
N ASP A 77 2.49 6.15 9.75
CA ASP A 77 2.20 7.01 10.91
C ASP A 77 1.68 8.38 10.50
N LYS A 78 2.24 8.97 9.46
CA LYS A 78 1.74 10.23 8.89
C LYS A 78 0.32 10.06 8.33
N ASN A 79 0.05 8.97 7.62
CA ASN A 79 -1.28 8.68 7.08
C ASN A 79 -2.30 8.45 8.19
N LEU A 80 -1.97 7.65 9.20
CA LEU A 80 -2.84 7.38 10.36
C LEU A 80 -3.12 8.63 11.18
N LYS A 81 -2.09 9.43 11.49
CA LYS A 81 -2.25 10.71 12.22
C LYS A 81 -3.14 11.66 11.43
N ARG A 82 -3.01 11.72 10.10
CA ARG A 82 -3.89 12.51 9.25
C ARG A 82 -5.33 11.98 9.29
N ILE A 83 -5.54 10.68 9.12
CA ILE A 83 -6.87 10.05 9.21
C ILE A 83 -7.52 10.30 10.57
N HIS A 84 -6.72 10.38 11.64
CA HIS A 84 -7.22 10.75 12.96
C HIS A 84 -7.72 12.19 13.06
N HIS A 85 -6.99 13.17 12.52
CA HIS A 85 -7.36 14.59 12.67
C HIS A 85 -8.49 15.03 11.71
N MET A 86 -9.03 14.12 10.89
CA MET A 86 -10.12 14.42 9.98
C MET A 86 -11.47 14.26 10.69
N ASN A 87 -11.99 15.38 11.21
CA ASN A 87 -13.37 15.47 11.68
C ASN A 87 -14.34 15.66 10.50
N GLY A 88 -15.36 14.79 10.41
CA GLY A 88 -16.48 14.91 9.47
C GLY A 88 -16.55 13.86 8.37
N VAL A 89 -17.73 13.72 7.78
CA VAL A 89 -18.10 12.75 6.76
C VAL A 89 -17.81 13.33 5.37
N ARG A 90 -16.83 12.80 4.62
CA ARG A 90 -16.49 13.29 3.26
C ARG A 90 -16.15 12.17 2.28
N CYS A 91 -16.42 12.41 0.99
CA CYS A 91 -16.29 11.44 -0.10
C CYS A 91 -14.86 10.89 -0.27
N LEU A 92 -14.76 9.57 -0.46
CA LEU A 92 -13.55 8.76 -0.71
C LEU A 92 -12.49 9.41 -1.64
N PHE A 93 -12.90 9.97 -2.78
CA PHE A 93 -11.98 10.48 -3.81
C PHE A 93 -11.46 11.90 -3.55
N ALA A 94 -12.22 12.75 -2.86
CA ALA A 94 -11.77 14.08 -2.45
C ALA A 94 -10.81 14.02 -1.24
N PHE A 95 -10.63 12.83 -0.67
CA PHE A 95 -9.99 12.61 0.62
C PHE A 95 -8.63 11.92 0.53
N ILE A 96 -8.27 11.37 -0.64
CA ILE A 96 -6.91 10.84 -0.86
C ILE A 96 -5.97 12.05 -0.97
N PRO A 97 -4.99 12.20 -0.05
CA PRO A 97 -4.00 13.26 -0.11
C PRO A 97 -3.27 13.24 -1.44
N TRP A 98 -2.93 14.40 -2.01
CA TRP A 98 -2.00 14.49 -3.14
C TRP A 98 -0.70 13.70 -2.89
N LYS A 99 -0.25 13.63 -1.62
CA LYS A 99 0.91 12.82 -1.21
C LYS A 99 0.70 11.31 -1.34
N SER A 100 -0.51 10.80 -1.12
CA SER A 100 -0.85 9.39 -1.32
C SER A 100 -0.98 9.07 -2.81
N TYR A 101 -1.52 9.98 -3.61
CA TYR A 101 -1.48 9.86 -5.08
C TYR A 101 -0.04 9.84 -5.61
N LEU A 102 0.83 10.71 -5.10
CA LEU A 102 2.23 10.73 -5.45
C LEU A 102 2.93 9.39 -5.11
N MET A 103 2.62 8.81 -3.95
CA MET A 103 3.17 7.51 -3.55
C MET A 103 2.70 6.38 -4.47
N ILE A 104 1.40 6.33 -4.79
CA ILE A 104 0.84 5.35 -5.73
C ILE A 104 1.47 5.54 -7.11
N ALA A 105 1.60 6.78 -7.59
CA ALA A 105 2.24 7.10 -8.86
C ALA A 105 3.70 6.63 -8.88
N VAL A 106 4.47 6.90 -7.82
CA VAL A 106 5.86 6.41 -7.71
C VAL A 106 5.90 4.88 -7.76
N MET A 107 5.01 4.17 -7.05
CA MET A 107 4.96 2.70 -7.10
C MET A 107 4.63 2.16 -8.50
N VAL A 108 3.66 2.76 -9.17
CA VAL A 108 3.21 2.34 -10.51
C VAL A 108 4.27 2.66 -11.56
N ILE A 109 4.85 3.87 -11.54
CA ILE A 109 5.91 4.29 -12.47
C ILE A 109 7.15 3.43 -12.26
N MET A 110 7.57 3.24 -11.01
CA MET A 110 8.73 2.41 -10.69
C MET A 110 8.50 0.97 -11.14
N GLY A 111 7.34 0.37 -10.83
CA GLY A 111 7.00 -0.98 -11.30
C GLY A 111 6.97 -1.13 -12.82
N GLY A 112 6.46 -0.12 -13.54
CA GLY A 112 6.47 -0.08 -15.00
C GLY A 112 7.87 0.01 -15.59
N LEU A 113 8.69 0.93 -15.07
CA LEU A 113 10.08 1.13 -15.49
C LEU A 113 10.92 -0.12 -15.25
N LEU A 114 10.77 -0.76 -14.08
CA LEU A 114 11.48 -1.99 -13.74
C LEU A 114 11.10 -3.14 -14.69
N ARG A 115 9.82 -3.27 -15.05
CA ARG A 115 9.33 -4.34 -15.94
C ARG A 115 9.82 -4.21 -17.39
N HIS A 116 10.22 -3.02 -17.83
CA HIS A 116 10.76 -2.79 -19.19
C HIS A 116 12.26 -2.51 -19.19
N SER A 117 12.90 -2.57 -18.03
CA SER A 117 14.34 -2.41 -17.91
C SER A 117 15.10 -3.65 -18.39
N MET A 118 16.32 -3.45 -18.87
CA MET A 118 17.26 -4.54 -19.21
C MET A 118 17.91 -5.16 -17.97
N ILE A 119 17.44 -4.83 -16.76
CA ILE A 119 18.02 -5.32 -15.50
C ILE A 119 17.69 -6.82 -15.39
N PRO A 120 18.66 -7.67 -15.01
CA PRO A 120 18.38 -9.07 -14.88
C PRO A 120 17.34 -9.34 -13.77
N LYS A 121 16.51 -10.37 -14.00
CA LYS A 121 15.33 -10.63 -13.17
C LYS A 121 15.69 -11.01 -11.72
N LYS A 122 16.93 -11.44 -11.47
CA LYS A 122 17.42 -11.89 -10.16
C LYS A 122 17.59 -10.71 -9.19
N GLU A 123 18.16 -9.63 -9.69
CA GLU A 123 18.35 -8.37 -8.99
C GLU A 123 17.01 -7.68 -8.76
N LEU A 124 16.13 -7.74 -9.77
CA LEU A 124 14.74 -7.29 -9.63
C LEU A 124 13.99 -8.05 -8.53
N ALA A 125 14.24 -9.36 -8.39
CA ALA A 125 13.59 -10.16 -7.37
C ALA A 125 13.97 -9.70 -5.94
N ILE A 126 15.22 -9.28 -5.69
CA ILE A 126 15.62 -8.67 -4.41
C ILE A 126 14.75 -7.45 -4.10
N LEU A 127 14.61 -6.55 -5.07
CA LEU A 127 13.85 -5.31 -4.89
C LEU A 127 12.35 -5.59 -4.69
N TYR A 128 11.80 -6.52 -5.47
CA TYR A 128 10.39 -6.90 -5.37
C TYR A 128 10.07 -7.60 -4.05
N ILE A 129 10.98 -8.44 -3.54
CA ILE A 129 10.87 -9.03 -2.20
C ILE A 129 10.98 -7.94 -1.13
N GLY A 130 11.96 -7.05 -1.26
CA GLY A 130 12.19 -5.94 -0.35
C GLY A 130 10.95 -5.06 -0.19
N ILE A 131 10.47 -4.51 -1.31
CA ILE A 131 9.29 -3.63 -1.31
C ILE A 131 8.03 -4.42 -0.93
N GLY A 132 7.85 -5.64 -1.46
CA GLY A 132 6.68 -6.46 -1.23
C GLY A 132 6.48 -6.82 0.25
N LEU A 133 7.53 -7.35 0.90
CA LEU A 133 7.50 -7.64 2.33
C LEU A 133 7.35 -6.37 3.16
N ALA A 134 8.02 -5.28 2.79
CA ALA A 134 7.90 -4.02 3.53
C ALA A 134 6.48 -3.46 3.48
N LEU A 135 5.76 -3.62 2.36
CA LEU A 135 4.35 -3.25 2.23
C LEU A 135 3.45 -4.11 3.12
N ILE A 136 3.64 -5.43 3.12
CA ILE A 136 2.87 -6.36 3.97
C ILE A 136 3.12 -6.07 5.46
N LEU A 137 4.37 -5.92 5.87
CA LEU A 137 4.71 -5.57 7.26
C LEU A 137 4.06 -4.24 7.68
N SER A 138 4.02 -3.27 6.76
CA SER A 138 3.39 -1.98 7.00
C SER A 138 1.86 -2.06 7.02
N SER A 139 1.25 -2.98 6.25
CA SER A 139 -0.21 -3.17 6.23
C SER A 139 -0.73 -3.71 7.55
N VAL A 140 0.05 -4.52 8.26
CA VAL A 140 -0.28 -5.01 9.61
C VAL A 140 -0.59 -3.86 10.57
N ARG A 141 0.15 -2.73 10.47
CA ARG A 141 -0.09 -1.57 11.33
C ARG A 141 -1.43 -0.88 11.03
N TYR A 142 -1.84 -0.79 9.76
CA TYR A 142 -3.18 -0.30 9.43
C TYR A 142 -4.27 -1.23 9.98
N ILE A 143 -4.11 -2.54 9.82
CA ILE A 143 -5.07 -3.53 10.32
C ILE A 143 -5.18 -3.48 11.84
N ARG A 144 -4.04 -3.37 12.55
CA ARG A 144 -4.03 -3.22 14.02
C ARG A 144 -4.83 -2.00 14.48
N VAL A 145 -4.56 -0.82 13.88
CA VAL A 145 -5.28 0.41 14.23
C VAL A 145 -6.75 0.35 13.82
N PHE A 146 -7.09 -0.39 12.78
CA PHE A 146 -8.48 -0.68 12.43
C PHE A 146 -9.18 -1.48 13.54
N TYR A 147 -8.57 -2.56 14.05
CA TYR A 147 -9.15 -3.35 15.15
C TYR A 147 -9.28 -2.53 16.45
N GLU A 148 -8.27 -1.72 16.79
CA GLU A 148 -8.29 -0.85 17.98
C GLU A 148 -9.39 0.24 17.92
N ARG A 149 -9.96 0.53 16.73
CA ARG A 149 -11.00 1.55 16.53
C ARG A 149 -12.36 1.00 16.09
N GLY A 150 -12.41 -0.28 15.72
CA GLY A 150 -13.59 -0.96 15.17
C GLY A 150 -14.41 -1.71 16.21
N LEU A 151 -13.84 -1.95 17.39
CA LEU A 151 -14.49 -2.37 18.63
C LEU A 151 -14.75 -1.14 19.50
#